data_AF-A0A4Y2RA55-F1
#
_entry.id   AF-A0A4Y2RA55-F1
#
_cell.length_a   1.000
_cell.length_b   1.000
_cell.length_c   1.000
_cell.angle_alpha   90.00
_cell.angle_beta   90.00
_cell.angle_gamma   90.00
#
_symmetry.space_group_name_H-M   'P 1'
#
loop_
_entity.id
_entity.type
_entity.pdbx_description
1 polymer ?
#
loop_
_entity_poly.entity_id
_entity_poly.type
_entity_poly.pdbx_seq_one_letter_code
_entity_poly.pdbx_strand_id
1 'polypeptide(L)'
;MNGVAKRYNRTVLEGERSLLNEGKLPANMWAEALLAFTYLKNRFIHRKTNKTPLELWCGKKLSIRHIKRYGCLAFAYVPKAHRNKLQRRSRPGVFIGYTLKTVGYRI
;
A
#
# COMPACT_ATOMS: atom_id res chain seq x y z
N MET A 1 -25.21 -8.38 -15.61
CA MET A 1 -24.73 -7.78 -14.33
C MET A 1 -23.19 -7.78 -14.11
N ASN A 2 -22.34 -8.30 -15.00
CA ASN A 2 -20.88 -8.42 -14.72
C ASN A 2 -19.99 -7.24 -15.14
N GLY A 3 -20.56 -6.15 -15.67
CA GLY A 3 -19.77 -5.04 -16.23
C GLY A 3 -18.96 -4.26 -15.19
N VAL A 4 -19.52 -4.06 -14.00
CA VAL A 4 -18.88 -3.32 -12.90
C VAL A 4 -17.70 -4.09 -12.33
N ALA A 5 -17.90 -5.37 -12.01
CA ALA A 5 -16.84 -6.25 -11.50
C ALA A 5 -15.69 -6.41 -12.51
N LYS A 6 -15.99 -6.62 -13.79
CA LYS A 6 -14.96 -6.71 -14.84
C LYS A 6 -14.13 -5.43 -14.94
N ARG A 7 -14.76 -4.26 -14.86
CA ARG A 7 -14.07 -2.97 -14.91
C ARG A 7 -13.15 -2.78 -13.70
N TYR A 8 -13.64 -3.11 -12.51
CA TYR A 8 -12.85 -3.03 -11.29
C TYR A 8 -11.62 -3.94 -11.34
N ASN A 9 -11.81 -5.22 -11.70
CA ASN A 9 -10.71 -6.18 -11.79
C ASN A 9 -9.63 -5.73 -12.78
N ARG A 10 -10.03 -5.20 -13.94
CA ARG A 10 -9.08 -4.64 -14.92
C ARG A 10 -8.28 -3.47 -14.33
N THR A 11 -8.94 -2.52 -13.67
CA THR A 11 -8.26 -1.37 -13.05
C THR A 11 -7.28 -1.81 -11.95
N VAL A 12 -7.62 -2.82 -11.17
CA VAL A 12 -6.73 -3.34 -10.12
C VAL A 12 -5.50 -4.02 -10.73
N LEU A 13 -5.66 -4.83 -11.77
CA LEU A 13 -4.54 -5.49 -12.46
C LEU A 13 -3.62 -4.49 -13.17
N GLU A 14 -4.19 -3.46 -13.81
CA GLU A 14 -3.41 -2.37 -14.41
C GLU A 14 -2.63 -1.60 -13.34
N GLY A 15 -3.28 -1.29 -12.22
CA GLY A 15 -2.68 -0.59 -11.10
C GLY A 15 -1.53 -1.34 -10.42
N GLU A 16 -1.70 -2.65 -10.23
CA GLU A 16 -0.65 -3.53 -9.74
C GLU A 16 0.62 -3.45 -10.61
N ARG A 17 0.47 -3.59 -11.94
CA ARG A 17 1.59 -3.48 -12.89
C ARG A 17 2.27 -2.12 -12.82
N SER A 18 1.50 -1.05 -12.70
CA SER A 18 2.05 0.30 -12.54
C SER A 18 2.87 0.44 -11.25
N LEU A 19 2.40 -0.12 -10.13
CA LEU A 19 3.14 -0.08 -8.85
C LEU A 19 4.43 -0.90 -8.92
N LEU A 20 4.40 -2.09 -9.51
CA LEU A 20 5.61 -2.91 -9.69
C LEU A 20 6.65 -2.18 -10.53
N ASN A 21 6.23 -1.52 -11.62
CA ASN A 21 7.12 -0.76 -12.48
C ASN A 21 7.72 0.47 -11.76
N GLU A 22 6.88 1.24 -11.04
CA GLU A 22 7.34 2.40 -10.24
C GLU A 22 8.35 1.98 -9.17
N GLY A 23 8.08 0.88 -8.46
CA GLY A 23 8.96 0.38 -7.41
C GLY A 23 10.17 -0.41 -7.90
N LYS A 24 10.28 -0.67 -9.21
CA LYS A 24 11.28 -1.56 -9.81
C LYS A 24 11.35 -2.93 -9.12
N LEU A 25 10.18 -3.45 -8.75
CA LEU A 25 10.05 -4.71 -8.01
C LEU A 25 9.76 -5.89 -8.95
N PRO A 26 10.21 -7.10 -8.60
CA PRO A 26 9.98 -8.29 -9.40
C PRO A 26 8.48 -8.67 -9.47
N ALA A 27 8.08 -9.30 -10.57
CA ALA A 27 6.69 -9.69 -10.81
C ALA A 27 6.13 -10.67 -9.77
N ASN A 28 6.98 -11.42 -9.06
CA ASN A 28 6.54 -12.30 -7.97
C ASN A 28 5.95 -11.54 -6.77
N MET A 29 6.16 -10.21 -6.66
CA MET A 29 5.55 -9.35 -5.64
C MET A 29 4.17 -8.82 -6.04
N TRP A 30 3.56 -9.34 -7.11
CA TRP A 30 2.25 -8.92 -7.61
C TRP A 30 1.18 -8.86 -6.51
N ALA A 31 1.14 -9.83 -5.59
CA ALA A 31 0.13 -9.86 -4.54
C ALA A 31 0.25 -8.67 -3.57
N GLU A 32 1.47 -8.22 -3.25
CA GLU A 32 1.72 -7.06 -2.40
C GLU A 32 1.32 -5.77 -3.12
N ALA A 33 1.69 -5.65 -4.39
CA ALA A 33 1.31 -4.53 -5.23
C ALA A 33 -0.22 -4.43 -5.38
N LEU A 34 -0.90 -5.56 -5.57
CA LEU A 34 -2.36 -5.66 -5.67
C LEU A 34 -3.05 -5.16 -4.39
N LEU A 35 -2.56 -5.60 -3.23
CA LEU A 35 -3.07 -5.17 -1.92
C LEU A 35 -2.80 -3.69 -1.68
N ALA A 36 -1.60 -3.20 -2.00
CA ALA A 36 -1.24 -1.79 -1.86
C ALA A 36 -2.10 -0.90 -2.78
N PHE A 37 -2.29 -1.30 -4.05
CA PHE A 37 -3.13 -0.58 -4.98
C PHE A 37 -4.59 -0.52 -4.50
N THR A 38 -5.13 -1.66 -4.05
CA THR A 38 -6.50 -1.75 -3.53
C THR A 38 -6.67 -0.85 -2.29
N TYR A 39 -5.69 -0.87 -1.39
CA TYR A 39 -5.66 -0.01 -0.21
C TYR A 39 -5.72 1.48 -0.57
N LEU A 40 -4.94 1.88 -1.57
CA LEU A 40 -4.89 3.26 -2.09
C LEU A 40 -6.18 3.63 -2.83
N LYS A 41 -6.68 2.74 -3.69
CA LYS A 41 -7.89 2.97 -4.51
C LYS A 41 -9.11 3.24 -3.64
N ASN A 42 -9.22 2.57 -2.49
CA ASN A 42 -10.30 2.80 -1.53
C ASN A 42 -10.17 4.12 -0.75
N ARG A 43 -9.01 4.79 -0.81
CA ARG A 43 -8.70 6.04 -0.09
C ARG A 43 -8.41 7.22 -1.00
N PHE A 44 -8.51 7.05 -2.32
CA PHE A 44 -8.45 8.15 -3.26
C PHE A 44 -9.84 8.69 -3.56
N ILE A 45 -9.92 10.00 -3.71
CA ILE A 45 -11.16 10.70 -3.99
C ILE A 45 -11.66 10.27 -5.37
N HIS A 46 -12.93 9.90 -5.44
CA HIS A 46 -13.56 9.59 -6.71
C HIS A 46 -14.20 10.86 -7.30
N ARG A 47 -13.86 11.18 -8.55
CA ARG A 47 -14.27 12.44 -9.23
C ARG A 47 -15.77 12.73 -9.16
N LYS A 48 -16.62 11.70 -9.23
CA LYS A 48 -18.08 11.88 -9.21
C LYS A 48 -18.66 12.22 -7.83
N THR A 49 -17.99 11.81 -6.76
CA THR A 49 -18.54 11.90 -5.39
C THR A 49 -17.80 12.90 -4.52
N ASN A 50 -16.61 13.36 -4.94
CA ASN A 50 -15.68 14.17 -4.14
C ASN A 50 -15.37 13.57 -2.75
N LYS A 51 -15.60 12.27 -2.59
CA LYS A 51 -15.34 11.47 -1.38
C LYS A 51 -14.60 10.21 -1.77
N THR A 52 -13.85 9.64 -0.84
CA THR A 52 -13.20 8.34 -1.05
C THR A 52 -14.22 7.20 -0.93
N PRO A 53 -14.04 6.05 -1.61
CA PRO A 53 -14.92 4.90 -1.44
C PRO A 53 -15.09 4.47 0.03
N LEU A 54 -13.99 4.50 0.80
CA LEU A 54 -14.02 4.11 2.19
C LEU A 54 -14.72 5.14 3.09
N GLU A 55 -14.65 6.43 2.75
CA GLU A 55 -15.45 7.47 3.40
C GLU A 55 -16.96 7.31 3.15
N LEU A 56 -17.32 6.94 1.92
CA LEU A 56 -18.73 6.66 1.59
C LEU A 56 -19.26 5.45 2.35
N TRP A 57 -18.40 4.44 2.55
CA TRP A 57 -18.76 3.22 3.28
C TRP A 57 -18.83 3.43 4.80
N CYS A 58 -17.81 4.07 5.40
CA CYS A 58 -17.69 4.21 6.85
C CYS A 58 -18.32 5.50 7.40
N GLY A 59 -18.73 6.44 6.53
CA GLY A 59 -19.26 7.75 6.93
C GLY A 59 -18.24 8.71 7.58
N LYS A 60 -16.96 8.34 7.65
CA LYS A 60 -15.90 9.11 8.33
C LYS A 60 -14.75 9.45 7.40
N LYS A 61 -14.29 10.71 7.44
CA LYS A 61 -13.09 11.19 6.73
C LYS A 61 -11.83 10.47 7.22
N LEU A 62 -11.04 9.95 6.30
CA LEU A 62 -9.81 9.21 6.64
C LEU A 62 -8.57 10.09 6.45
N SER A 63 -7.58 9.86 7.31
CA SER A 63 -6.25 10.44 7.12
C SER A 63 -5.52 9.73 5.99
N ILE A 64 -4.91 10.51 5.11
CA ILE A 64 -4.03 10.05 4.03
C ILE A 64 -2.55 10.37 4.31
N ARG A 65 -2.24 10.95 5.48
CA ARG A 65 -0.88 11.44 5.81
C ARG A 65 0.17 10.33 5.89
N HIS A 66 -0.26 9.10 6.15
CA HIS A 66 0.61 7.92 6.26
C HIS A 66 0.86 7.24 4.91
N ILE A 67 0.25 7.71 3.82
CA ILE A 67 0.50 7.15 2.49
C ILE A 67 1.95 7.44 2.09
N LYS A 68 2.64 6.40 1.60
CA LYS A 68 4.01 6.47 1.11
C LYS A 68 4.08 5.99 -0.35
N ARG A 69 5.12 6.45 -1.05
CA ARG A 69 5.39 6.02 -2.44
C ARG A 69 5.77 4.55 -2.43
N TYR A 70 5.05 3.73 -3.19
CA TYR A 70 5.36 2.31 -3.36
C TYR A 70 6.79 2.13 -3.88
N GLY A 71 7.53 1.16 -3.34
CA GLY A 71 8.92 0.92 -3.73
C GLY A 71 9.96 1.89 -3.15
N CYS A 72 9.57 2.83 -2.27
CA CYS A 72 10.54 3.73 -1.66
C CYS A 72 11.43 3.01 -0.63
N LEU A 73 12.62 3.55 -0.40
CA LEU A 73 13.51 3.08 0.67
C LEU A 73 12.80 3.18 2.02
N ALA A 74 12.78 2.07 2.76
CA ALA A 74 12.20 1.97 4.08
C ALA A 74 13.23 1.41 5.07
N PHE A 75 13.04 1.70 6.36
CA PHE A 75 13.92 1.22 7.42
C PHE A 75 13.10 0.52 8.50
N ALA A 76 13.27 -0.79 8.61
CA ALA A 76 12.62 -1.59 9.66
C ALA A 76 13.45 -1.51 10.94
N TYR A 77 12.81 -1.13 12.05
CA TYR A 77 13.47 -1.08 13.35
C TYR A 77 13.86 -2.48 13.85
N VAL A 78 15.09 -2.62 14.36
CA VAL A 78 15.57 -3.86 14.98
C VAL A 78 15.46 -3.73 16.51
N PRO A 79 14.64 -4.58 17.18
CA PRO A 79 14.51 -4.58 18.63
C PRO A 79 15.84 -4.75 19.35
N LYS A 80 15.98 -4.12 20.53
CA LYS A 80 17.21 -4.20 21.35
C LYS A 80 17.60 -5.64 21.69
N ALA A 81 16.63 -6.54 21.86
CA ALA A 81 16.88 -7.96 22.11
C ALA A 81 17.63 -8.66 20.96
N HIS A 82 17.57 -8.12 19.74
CA HIS A 82 18.22 -8.69 18.56
C HIS A 82 19.43 -7.87 18.10
N ARG A 83 19.95 -6.95 18.94
CA ARG A 83 21.13 -6.15 18.59
C ARG A 83 21.97 -5.73 19.80
N ASN A 84 23.28 -5.72 19.62
CA ASN A 84 24.23 -5.15 20.57
C ASN A 84 24.32 -3.62 20.44
N LYS A 85 24.91 -2.93 21.44
CA LYS A 85 24.97 -1.45 21.53
C LYS A 85 25.57 -0.80 20.27
N LEU A 86 26.53 -1.46 19.61
CA LEU A 86 27.23 -0.97 18.42
C LEU A 86 26.56 -1.35 17.10
N GLN A 87 25.60 -2.27 17.10
CA GLN A 87 24.94 -2.72 15.88
C GLN A 87 23.89 -1.71 15.38
N ARG A 88 23.66 -1.71 14.06
CA ARG A 88 22.68 -0.83 13.40
C ARG A 88 21.29 -0.98 14.02
N ARG A 89 20.59 0.15 14.22
CA ARG A 89 19.25 0.19 14.83
C ARG A 89 18.13 -0.19 13.87
N SER A 90 18.42 -0.24 12.57
CA SER A 90 17.45 -0.53 11.53
C SER A 90 18.07 -1.34 10.39
N ARG A 91 17.20 -2.08 9.69
CA ARG A 91 17.52 -2.77 8.44
C ARG A 91 16.88 -2.01 7.29
N PRO A 92 17.64 -1.67 6.23
CA PRO A 92 17.04 -1.11 5.02
C PRO A 92 16.17 -2.17 4.34
N GLY A 93 15.10 -1.72 3.69
CA GLY A 93 14.20 -2.52 2.89
C GLY A 93 13.40 -1.64 1.95
N VAL A 94 12.37 -2.20 1.32
CA VAL A 94 11.58 -1.50 0.31
C VAL A 94 10.13 -1.47 0.75
N PHE A 95 9.49 -0.30 0.71
CA PHE A 95 8.09 -0.20 1.06
C PHE A 95 7.21 -0.94 0.05
N ILE A 96 6.59 -2.04 0.48
CA ILE A 96 5.75 -2.93 -0.35
C ILE A 96 4.26 -2.86 0.00
N GLY A 97 3.84 -2.12 1.03
CA GLY A 97 2.41 -1.91 1.27
C GLY A 97 2.02 -1.67 2.72
N TYR A 98 0.73 -1.83 3.00
CA TYR A 98 0.12 -1.49 4.28
C TYR A 98 -0.34 -2.75 5.02
N THR A 99 -0.27 -2.72 6.34
CA THR A 99 -0.82 -3.82 7.16
C THR A 99 -2.33 -3.65 7.31
N LEU A 100 -3.08 -4.77 7.28
CA LEU A 100 -4.54 -4.74 7.37
C LEU A 100 -5.07 -4.50 8.80
N LYS A 101 -4.36 -5.02 9.82
CA LYS A 101 -4.82 -5.03 11.21
C LYS A 101 -4.19 -3.95 12.10
N THR A 102 -3.10 -3.33 11.65
CA THR A 102 -2.31 -2.39 12.45
C THR A 102 -1.92 -1.18 11.62
N VAL A 103 -1.54 -0.09 12.28
CA VAL A 103 -1.00 1.13 11.64
C VAL A 103 0.47 0.92 11.24
N GLY A 104 0.76 -0.20 10.58
CA GLY A 104 2.10 -0.64 10.20
C GLY A 104 2.29 -0.72 8.69
N TYR A 105 3.55 -0.60 8.27
CA TYR A 105 3.95 -0.80 6.87
C TYR A 105 4.54 -2.19 6.67
N ARG A 106 4.40 -2.70 5.45
CA ARG A 106 5.10 -3.89 4.96
C ARG A 106 6.37 -3.41 4.24
N ILE A 107 7.50 -3.99 4.60
CA ILE A 107 8.85 -3.66 4.14
C ILE A 107 9.54 -4.94 3.65
#